data_AF-A0A6L2M9D8-F1
#
_entry.id   AF-A0A6L2M9D8-F1
#
_cell.length_a   1.000
_cell.length_b   1.000
_cell.length_c   1.000
_cell.angle_alpha   90.00
_cell.angle_beta   90.00
_cell.angle_gamma   90.00
#
_symmetry.space_group_name_H-M   'P 1'
#
loop_
_entity.id
_entity.type
_entity.pdbx_description
1 polymer ?
#
loop_
_entity_poly.entity_id
_entity_poly.type
_entity_poly.pdbx_seq_one_letter_code
_entity_poly.pdbx_strand_id
1 'polypeptide(L)'
;LIPVELGSFDVIIGMDWLAKYHAVIICAEKIVRIPFGDEILIVRANITATKDEDKSMGKRLEDLLVVQKFPEVFPEDLPGIPPTRQVEFRIDLIPGAAPVSRAPYRLEPSKMKELAEQL
;
A
#
# COMPACT_ATOMS: atom_id res chain seq x y z
N LEU A 1 -3.68 9.78 -3.35
CA LEU A 1 -2.79 8.66 -2.97
C LEU A 1 -1.37 9.10 -3.29
N ILE A 2 -0.48 9.18 -2.29
CA ILE A 2 0.91 9.56 -2.50
C ILE A 2 1.73 8.26 -2.44
N PRO A 3 2.33 7.81 -3.55
CA PRO A 3 3.22 6.66 -3.52
C PRO A 3 4.52 7.06 -2.81
N VAL A 4 4.96 6.25 -1.85
CA VAL A 4 6.25 6.39 -1.19
C VAL A 4 7.09 5.17 -1.57
N GLU A 5 8.22 5.42 -2.23
CA GLU A 5 9.18 4.37 -2.60
C GLU A 5 9.89 3.84 -1.33
N LEU A 6 9.67 2.57 -1.00
CA LEU A 6 10.29 1.88 0.15
C LEU A 6 11.12 0.69 -0.32
N GLY A 7 12.07 0.93 -1.23
CA GLY A 7 12.89 -0.13 -1.82
C GLY A 7 12.15 -0.85 -2.95
N SER A 8 11.86 -2.15 -2.78
CA SER A 8 11.22 -2.99 -3.82
C SER A 8 9.70 -2.89 -3.88
N PHE A 9 9.08 -2.11 -2.98
CA PHE A 9 7.63 -1.95 -2.92
C PHE A 9 7.26 -0.48 -2.78
N ASP A 10 6.21 -0.09 -3.49
CA ASP A 10 5.54 1.19 -3.33
C ASP A 10 4.47 1.08 -2.25
N VAL A 11 4.54 1.89 -1.20
CA VAL A 11 3.49 1.94 -0.18
C VAL A 11 2.57 3.10 -0.45
N ILE A 12 1.27 2.80 -0.49
CA ILE A 12 0.21 3.79 -0.64
C ILE A 12 -0.36 4.07 0.74
N ILE A 13 -0.14 5.29 1.24
CA ILE A 13 -0.70 5.73 2.52
C ILE A 13 -2.07 6.38 2.28
N GLY A 14 -3.07 5.94 3.06
CA GLY A 14 -4.43 6.47 3.06
C GLY A 14 -4.52 7.92 3.56
N MET A 15 -5.49 8.67 3.05
CA MET A 15 -5.72 10.06 3.45
C MET A 15 -6.23 10.18 4.89
N ASP A 16 -7.04 9.22 5.31
CA ASP A 16 -7.53 9.04 6.68
C ASP A 16 -6.38 8.87 7.67
N TRP A 17 -5.37 8.07 7.31
CA TRP A 17 -4.16 7.90 8.12
C TRP A 17 -3.35 9.20 8.20
N LEU A 18 -3.14 9.90 7.08
CA LEU A 18 -2.45 11.19 7.06
C LEU A 18 -3.18 12.24 7.91
N ALA A 19 -4.50 12.29 7.84
CA ALA A 19 -5.32 13.20 8.63
C ALA A 19 -5.25 12.88 10.13
N LYS A 20 -5.31 11.59 10.51
CA LYS A 20 -5.21 11.12 11.90
C LYS A 20 -3.91 11.55 12.57
N TYR A 21 -2.80 11.53 11.83
CA TYR A 21 -1.49 11.92 12.34
C TYR A 21 -1.09 13.36 12.01
N HIS A 22 -2.03 14.20 11.56
CA HIS A 22 -1.78 15.62 11.24
C HIS A 22 -0.61 15.82 10.27
N ALA A 23 -0.48 14.92 9.28
CA ALA A 23 0.58 15.01 8.30
C ALA A 23 0.41 16.27 7.43
N VAL A 24 1.51 16.97 7.19
CA VAL A 24 1.57 18.17 6.34
C VAL A 24 2.28 17.85 5.04
N ILE A 25 1.58 18.04 3.93
CA ILE A 25 2.13 17.83 2.59
C ILE A 25 2.62 19.17 2.05
N ILE A 26 3.94 19.28 1.83
CA ILE A 26 4.58 20.45 1.23
C ILE A 26 4.86 20.11 -0.23
N CYS A 27 3.90 20.43 -1.11
CA CYS A 27 3.96 20.09 -2.53
C CYS A 27 5.16 20.73 -3.25
N ALA A 28 5.50 21.97 -2.91
CA ALA A 28 6.61 22.71 -3.53
C ALA A 28 7.96 22.00 -3.33
N GLU A 29 8.15 21.39 -2.16
CA GLU A 29 9.38 20.69 -1.81
C GLU A 29 9.29 19.18 -2.06
N LYS A 30 8.10 18.68 -2.44
CA LYS A 30 7.79 17.25 -2.59
C LYS A 30 8.06 16.47 -1.29
N ILE A 31 7.63 17.03 -0.17
CA ILE A 31 7.85 16.48 1.18
C ILE A 31 6.53 16.22 1.87
N VAL A 32 6.46 15.12 2.62
CA VAL A 32 5.42 14.87 3.62
C VAL A 32 6.06 14.91 5.00
N ARG A 33 5.55 15.79 5.88
CA ARG A 33 5.95 15.91 7.29
C ARG A 33 4.92 15.21 8.15
N ILE A 34 5.35 14.26 8.97
CA ILE A 34 4.46 13.50 9.85
C ILE A 34 4.92 13.73 11.30
N PRO A 35 4.15 14.49 12.11
CA PRO A 35 4.40 14.62 13.53
C PRO A 35 4.37 13.25 14.24
N PHE A 36 5.37 12.96 15.06
CA PHE A 36 5.43 11.75 15.86
C PHE A 36 6.05 12.05 17.23
N GLY A 37 5.22 12.18 18.26
CA GLY A 37 5.69 12.63 19.58
C GLY A 37 6.35 14.01 19.49
N ASP A 38 7.58 14.11 19.97
CA ASP A 38 8.41 15.33 19.89
C ASP A 38 9.25 15.42 18.60
N GLU A 39 9.16 14.41 17.72
CA GLU A 39 9.92 14.33 16.47
C GLU A 39 9.03 14.57 15.24
N ILE A 40 9.64 14.95 14.12
CA ILE A 40 8.96 15.09 12.83
C ILE A 40 9.64 14.19 11.81
N LEU A 41 8.90 13.21 11.29
CA LEU A 41 9.36 12.38 10.17
C LEU A 41 9.20 13.16 8.87
N ILE A 42 10.26 13.19 8.07
CA ILE A 42 10.30 13.88 6.78
C ILE A 42 10.45 12.82 5.68
N VAL A 43 9.40 12.62 4.90
CA VAL A 43 9.40 11.74 3.74
C VAL A 43 9.59 12.59 2.49
N ARG A 44 10.65 12.34 1.71
CA ARG A 44 10.89 12.98 0.42
C ARG A 44 10.41 12.08 -0.70
N ALA A 45 9.61 12.61 -1.62
CA ALA A 45 9.27 11.89 -2.84
C ALA A 45 10.43 11.99 -3.83
N ASN A 46 11.14 10.88 -4.07
CA ASN A 46 12.07 10.77 -5.18
C ASN A 46 11.24 10.51 -6.44
N ILE A 47 11.11 11.51 -7.31
CA ILE A 47 10.63 11.25 -8.67
C ILE A 47 11.85 10.75 -9.43
N THR A 48 12.14 9.45 -9.34
CA THR A 48 13.09 8.85 -10.27
C THR A 48 12.38 8.74 -11.62
N ALA A 49 12.72 9.63 -12.55
CA ALA A 49 12.37 9.40 -13.94
C ALA A 49 13.06 8.09 -14.33
N THR A 50 12.27 7.04 -14.57
CA THR A 50 12.67 5.70 -15.01
C THR A 50 13.93 5.75 -15.87
N LYS A 51 15.07 5.47 -15.24
CA LYS A 51 16.29 5.04 -15.90
C LYS A 51 16.89 3.97 -15.02
N ASP A 52 17.03 2.81 -15.65
CA ASP A 52 17.49 1.56 -15.07
C ASP A 52 18.82 1.69 -14.32
N GLU A 53 18.97 0.77 -13.36
CA GLU A 53 20.17 0.42 -12.61
C GLU A 53 20.71 1.46 -11.62
N ASP A 54 20.47 1.24 -10.32
CA ASP A 54 21.55 1.42 -9.37
C ASP A 54 21.51 0.43 -8.19
N LYS A 55 22.71 -0.04 -7.88
CA LYS A 55 23.05 -1.08 -6.93
C LYS A 55 23.24 -0.44 -5.55
N SER A 56 22.86 -1.17 -4.51
CA SER A 56 23.23 -0.98 -3.08
C SER A 56 22.35 -0.07 -2.20
N MET A 57 21.54 -0.71 -1.35
CA MET A 57 21.73 -0.82 0.10
C MET A 57 20.41 -1.39 0.63
N GLY A 58 20.38 -2.71 0.85
CA GLY A 58 19.24 -3.38 1.45
C GLY A 58 19.08 -2.90 2.89
N LYS A 59 18.29 -1.85 3.09
CA LYS A 59 17.65 -1.60 4.37
C LYS A 59 16.48 -2.57 4.44
N ARG A 60 16.48 -3.45 5.43
CA ARG A 60 15.37 -4.39 5.63
C ARG A 60 14.12 -3.55 5.90
N LEU A 61 12.93 -4.03 5.52
CA LEU A 61 11.67 -3.31 5.77
C LEU A 61 11.56 -2.90 7.26
N GLU A 62 12.11 -3.75 8.11
CA GLU A 62 12.32 -3.65 9.55
C GLU A 62 13.11 -2.40 10.00
N ASP A 63 13.96 -1.79 9.15
CA ASP A 63 14.81 -0.63 9.49
C ASP A 63 14.10 0.72 9.26
N LEU A 64 12.90 0.69 8.67
CA LEU A 64 12.10 1.88 8.42
C LEU A 64 11.40 2.29 9.71
N LEU A 65 11.69 3.50 10.19
CA LEU A 65 11.09 4.06 11.41
C LEU A 65 9.56 3.97 11.40
N VAL A 66 8.91 4.08 10.23
CA VAL A 66 7.44 3.91 10.10
C VAL A 66 7.01 2.46 10.33
N VAL A 67 7.72 1.47 9.81
CA VAL A 67 7.39 0.04 9.95
C VAL A 67 7.60 -0.41 11.40
N GLN A 68 8.70 0.02 12.04
CA GLN A 68 8.93 -0.26 13.47
C GLN A 68 7.91 0.40 14.39
N LYS A 69 7.43 1.61 14.04
CA LYS A 69 6.47 2.36 14.86
C LYS A 69 5.04 1.86 14.72
N PHE A 70 4.71 1.17 13.63
CA PHE A 70 3.35 0.66 13.36
C PHE A 70 3.34 -0.83 12.94
N PRO A 71 3.81 -1.74 13.81
CA PRO A 71 3.81 -3.17 13.51
C PRO A 71 2.39 -3.74 13.35
N GLU A 72 1.36 -3.07 13.88
CA GLU A 72 -0.05 -3.46 13.67
C GLU A 72 -0.53 -3.21 12.23
N VAL A 73 0.05 -2.21 11.55
CA VAL A 73 -0.33 -1.81 10.17
C VAL A 73 0.53 -2.55 9.15
N PHE A 74 1.75 -2.91 9.53
CA PHE A 74 2.72 -3.65 8.72
C PHE A 74 3.13 -4.96 9.40
N PRO A 75 2.20 -5.90 9.65
CA PRO A 75 2.57 -7.20 10.20
C PRO A 75 3.41 -7.98 9.19
N GLU A 76 4.33 -8.80 9.70
CA GLU A 76 5.20 -9.67 8.87
C GLU A 76 4.37 -10.66 8.02
N ASP A 77 3.24 -11.10 8.58
CA ASP A 77 2.21 -11.89 7.89
C ASP A 77 0.89 -11.11 7.84
N LEU A 78 0.31 -10.96 6.65
CA LEU A 78 -1.01 -10.33 6.51
C LEU A 78 -2.10 -11.26 7.08
N PRO A 79 -3.02 -10.76 7.92
CA PRO A 79 -4.20 -11.54 8.31
C PRO A 79 -5.06 -11.73 7.06
N GLY A 80 -5.00 -12.93 6.47
CA GLY A 80 -5.50 -13.18 5.10
C GLY A 80 -6.96 -12.74 4.87
N ILE A 81 -7.81 -12.85 5.89
CA ILE A 81 -9.19 -12.35 5.83
C ILE A 81 -9.26 -11.03 6.61
N PRO A 82 -9.82 -9.96 6.03
CA PRO A 82 -10.05 -8.72 6.75
C PRO A 82 -10.87 -9.00 8.03
N PRO A 83 -10.55 -8.35 9.16
CA PRO A 83 -11.35 -8.46 10.37
C PRO A 83 -12.83 -8.20 10.08
N THR A 84 -13.72 -8.86 10.83
CA THR A 84 -15.17 -8.64 10.69
C THR A 84 -15.48 -7.16 10.89
N ARG A 85 -15.85 -6.48 9.80
CA ARG A 85 -16.21 -5.07 9.82
C ARG A 85 -17.58 -4.93 10.48
N GLN A 86 -17.77 -3.89 11.29
CA GLN A 86 -19.09 -3.58 11.90
C GLN A 86 -20.15 -3.22 10.85
N VAL A 87 -19.71 -2.87 9.63
CA VAL A 87 -20.57 -2.52 8.50
C VAL A 87 -20.46 -3.60 7.42
N GLU A 88 -21.60 -4.14 7.03
CA GLU A 88 -21.73 -5.04 5.88
C GLU A 88 -21.70 -4.23 4.58
N PHE A 89 -20.80 -4.58 3.67
CA PHE A 89 -20.71 -3.94 2.36
C PHE A 89 -21.67 -4.66 1.41
N ARG A 90 -22.75 -3.98 1.01
CA ARG A 90 -23.72 -4.50 0.04
C ARG A 90 -23.39 -3.96 -1.34
N ILE A 91 -23.40 -4.84 -2.34
CA ILE A 91 -23.31 -4.43 -3.75
C ILE A 91 -24.75 -4.34 -4.25
N ASP A 92 -25.28 -3.12 -4.29
CA ASP A 92 -26.62 -2.89 -4.81
C ASP A 92 -26.63 -3.03 -6.33
N LEU A 93 -27.48 -3.92 -6.84
CA LEU A 93 -27.68 -4.10 -8.27
C LEU A 93 -28.74 -3.10 -8.75
N ILE A 94 -28.48 -2.46 -9.87
CA ILE A 94 -29.54 -1.73 -10.59
C ILE A 94 -30.63 -2.74 -11.02
N PRO A 95 -31.93 -2.40 -10.90
CA PRO A 95 -33.01 -3.30 -11.33
C PRO A 95 -32.83 -3.75 -12.78
N GLY A 96 -32.89 -5.07 -13.00
CA GLY A 96 -32.68 -5.67 -14.33
C GLY A 96 -31.23 -6.01 -14.68
N ALA A 97 -30.25 -5.73 -13.81
CA ALA A 97 -28.89 -6.23 -13.99
C ALA A 97 -28.85 -7.76 -13.92
N ALA A 98 -28.27 -8.39 -14.93
CA ALA A 98 -28.00 -9.83 -14.97
C ALA A 98 -26.53 -10.10 -14.57
N PRO A 99 -26.23 -11.24 -13.91
CA PRO A 99 -24.85 -11.64 -13.62
C PRO A 99 -24.03 -11.76 -14.90
N VAL A 100 -22.79 -11.26 -14.86
CA VAL A 100 -21.86 -11.38 -15.98
C VAL A 100 -21.06 -12.67 -15.83
N SER A 101 -21.14 -13.55 -16.83
CA SER A 101 -20.27 -14.73 -16.95
C SER A 101 -19.36 -14.55 -18.15
N ARG A 102 -18.05 -14.47 -17.91
CA ARG A 102 -17.02 -14.37 -18.96
C ARG A 102 -16.01 -15.48 -18.76
N ALA A 103 -15.54 -16.06 -19.87
CA ALA A 103 -14.46 -17.03 -19.82
C ALA A 103 -13.21 -16.38 -19.19
N PRO A 104 -12.51 -17.06 -18.27
CA PRO A 104 -11.23 -16.59 -17.74
C PRO A 104 -10.22 -16.39 -18.88
N TYR A 105 -9.32 -15.43 -18.70
CA TYR A 105 -8.19 -15.27 -19.60
C TYR A 105 -7.28 -16.50 -19.55
N ARG A 106 -6.64 -16.82 -20.68
CA ARG A 106 -5.62 -17.88 -20.70
C ARG A 106 -4.40 -17.40 -19.92
N LEU A 107 -3.99 -18.20 -18.94
CA LEU A 107 -2.80 -17.99 -18.14
C LEU A 107 -1.76 -19.08 -18.45
N GLU A 108 -0.49 -18.71 -18.45
CA GLU A 108 0.61 -19.67 -18.46
C GLU A 108 0.57 -20.55 -17.19
N PRO A 109 1.08 -21.79 -17.21
CA PRO A 109 1.03 -22.69 -16.05
C PRO A 109 1.63 -22.10 -14.75
N SER A 110 2.69 -21.29 -14.86
CA SER A 110 3.30 -20.61 -13.72
C SER A 110 2.37 -19.57 -13.08
N LYS A 111 1.59 -18.86 -13.90
CA LYS A 111 0.59 -17.87 -13.43
C LYS A 111 -0.65 -18.54 -12.84
N MET A 112 -1.06 -19.70 -13.35
CA MET A 112 -2.10 -20.49 -12.69
C MET A 112 -1.68 -20.99 -11.32
N LYS A 113 -0.41 -21.42 -11.17
CA LYS A 113 0.12 -21.84 -9.87
C LYS A 113 0.12 -20.68 -8.87
N GLU A 114 0.60 -19.51 -9.28
CA GLU A 114 0.60 -18.29 -8.48
C GLU A 114 -0.83 -17.89 -8.06
N LEU A 115 -1.80 -17.96 -8.98
CA LEU A 115 -3.21 -17.65 -8.68
C LEU A 115 -3.80 -18.64 -7.66
N ALA A 116 -3.49 -19.93 -7.77
CA ALA A 116 -3.98 -20.95 -6.84
C ALA A 116 -3.38 -20.80 -5.43
N GLU A 117 -2.19 -20.22 -5.31
CA GLU A 117 -1.57 -19.91 -4.00
C GLU A 117 -2.22 -18.67 -3.34
N GLN A 118 -2.91 -17.83 -4.11
CA GLN A 118 -3.56 -16.60 -3.62
C GLN A 118 -5.06 -16.75 -3.28
N LEU A 119 -5.71 -17.80 -3.78
CA LEU A 119 -7.15 -18.07 -3.62
C LEU A 119 -7.40 -19.10 -2.51
#